data_AF-A0A167WGU6-F1
#
_entry.id   AF-A0A167WGU6-F1
#
_cell.length_a   1.000
_cell.length_b   1.000
_cell.length_c   1.000
_cell.angle_alpha   90.00
_cell.angle_beta   90.00
_cell.angle_gamma   90.00
#
_symmetry.space_group_name_H-M   'P 1'
#
loop_
_entity.id
_entity.type
_entity.pdbx_description
1 polymer ?
#
loop_
_entity_poly.entity_id
_entity_poly.type
_entity_poly.pdbx_seq_one_letter_code
_entity_poly.pdbx_strand_id
1 'polypeptide(L)'
;MAEVARLYNTLPSLVDADEHFTDRESMLRNIAALLAQYEYTFGLCLVHSHCKLVDGEIMVAQGNVSEPLLTEHAPAVFPERWLSNGVPYEFTVRKTTSPPQQLIDEFQRIVRQAKLQDFLSLYHIDGGKDAPAIIEWTDGRKNLTREITDDDKTGEPIQTAWDFGRGNPVTMSCTIYCDQRTTRTSSSHKGSRSHIKQ
;
A
#
# COMPACT_ATOMS: atom_id res chain seq x y z
N MET A 1 -11.26 -5.35 16.53
CA MET A 1 -10.72 -6.44 15.68
C MET A 1 -11.68 -6.87 14.58
N ALA A 2 -12.94 -7.26 14.86
CA ALA A 2 -13.98 -7.35 13.80
C ALA A 2 -14.10 -6.05 12.99
N GLU A 3 -13.81 -4.92 13.65
CA GLU A 3 -13.73 -3.59 13.04
C GLU A 3 -12.65 -3.45 11.95
N VAL A 4 -11.51 -4.15 12.05
CA VAL A 4 -10.43 -4.05 11.05
C VAL A 4 -10.84 -4.76 9.76
N ALA A 5 -11.40 -5.97 9.84
CA ALA A 5 -11.92 -6.68 8.66
C ALA A 5 -13.00 -5.87 7.94
N ARG A 6 -13.92 -5.26 8.70
CA ARG A 6 -14.98 -4.39 8.15
C ARG A 6 -14.40 -3.16 7.46
N LEU A 7 -13.49 -2.45 8.13
CA LEU A 7 -12.79 -1.30 7.57
C LEU A 7 -12.05 -1.67 6.28
N TYR A 8 -11.24 -2.73 6.32
CA TYR A 8 -10.46 -3.21 5.17
C TYR A 8 -11.35 -3.53 3.96
N ASN A 9 -12.50 -4.15 4.20
CA ASN A 9 -13.45 -4.45 3.14
C ASN A 9 -14.11 -3.20 2.52
N THR A 10 -14.09 -2.05 3.19
CA THR A 10 -14.58 -0.76 2.66
C THR A 10 -13.56 0.03 1.86
N LEU A 11 -12.28 -0.38 1.88
CA LEU A 11 -11.22 0.31 1.12
C LEU A 11 -11.54 0.32 -0.39
N PRO A 12 -11.14 1.36 -1.13
CA PRO A 12 -11.39 1.47 -2.56
C PRO A 12 -10.74 0.32 -3.36
N SER A 13 -11.16 0.16 -4.62
CA SER A 13 -10.39 -0.67 -5.54
C SER A 13 -9.08 0.02 -5.90
N LEU A 14 -8.11 -0.77 -6.38
CA LEU A 14 -6.85 -0.24 -6.90
C LEU A 14 -7.09 0.79 -8.00
N VAL A 15 -8.01 0.49 -8.93
CA VAL A 15 -8.34 1.37 -10.05
C VAL A 15 -8.97 2.67 -9.54
N ASP A 16 -9.90 2.60 -8.58
CA ASP A 16 -10.51 3.81 -8.01
C ASP A 16 -9.44 4.69 -7.34
N ALA A 17 -8.50 4.10 -6.59
CA ALA A 17 -7.44 4.86 -5.93
C ALA A 17 -6.48 5.52 -6.94
N ASP A 18 -6.13 4.81 -8.01
CA ASP A 18 -5.27 5.30 -9.09
C ASP A 18 -5.90 6.47 -9.85
N GLU A 19 -7.18 6.33 -10.22
CA GLU A 19 -7.96 7.33 -10.95
C GLU A 19 -8.18 8.62 -10.15
N HIS A 20 -8.25 8.54 -8.82
CA HIS A 20 -8.38 9.73 -7.97
C HIS A 20 -7.04 10.43 -7.73
N PHE A 21 -5.92 9.70 -7.73
CA PHE A 21 -4.60 10.28 -7.49
C PHE A 21 -3.95 10.83 -8.77
N THR A 22 -4.47 11.96 -9.26
CA THR A 22 -4.09 12.56 -10.55
C THR A 22 -2.94 13.57 -10.48
N ASP A 23 -2.91 14.47 -9.49
CA ASP A 23 -1.82 15.45 -9.29
C ASP A 23 -0.67 14.87 -8.47
N ARG A 24 -0.09 13.76 -8.97
CA ARG A 24 0.91 12.98 -8.23
C ARG A 24 2.15 13.78 -7.91
N GLU A 25 2.70 14.47 -8.88
CA GLU A 25 4.00 15.12 -8.75
C GLU A 25 3.99 16.22 -7.68
N SER A 26 2.94 17.05 -7.66
CA SER A 26 2.75 18.09 -6.66
C SER A 26 2.53 17.50 -5.26
N MET A 27 1.65 16.50 -5.15
CA MET A 27 1.35 15.85 -3.88
C MET A 27 2.58 15.14 -3.30
N LEU A 28 3.28 14.36 -4.13
CA LEU A 28 4.47 13.63 -3.73
C LEU A 28 5.56 14.59 -3.23
N ARG A 29 5.76 15.76 -3.86
CA ARG A 29 6.68 16.79 -3.33
C ARG A 29 6.28 17.31 -1.96
N ASN A 30 4.99 17.61 -1.76
CA ASN A 30 4.50 18.12 -0.47
C ASN A 30 4.68 17.08 0.64
N ILE A 31 4.35 15.82 0.34
CA ILE A 31 4.52 14.71 1.27
C ILE A 31 6.00 14.41 1.52
N ALA A 32 6.87 14.49 0.52
CA ALA A 32 8.31 14.31 0.69
C ALA A 32 8.90 15.27 1.72
N ALA A 33 8.50 16.55 1.67
CA ALA A 33 8.94 17.56 2.63
C ALA A 33 8.48 17.26 4.07
N LEU A 34 7.29 16.66 4.23
CA LEU A 34 6.80 16.19 5.52
C LEU A 34 7.61 14.99 6.01
N LEU A 35 7.79 13.96 5.17
CA LEU A 35 8.45 12.71 5.53
C LEU A 35 9.96 12.86 5.79
N ALA A 36 10.60 13.88 5.22
CA ALA A 36 11.98 14.26 5.51
C ALA A 36 12.23 14.53 7.01
N GLN A 37 11.23 15.08 7.71
CA GLN A 37 11.31 15.37 9.15
C GLN A 37 11.34 14.10 10.02
N TYR A 38 10.96 12.95 9.43
CA TYR A 38 10.92 11.64 10.07
C TYR A 38 11.94 10.68 9.44
N GLU A 39 13.02 11.25 8.90
CA GLU A 39 14.15 10.54 8.29
C GLU A 39 13.74 9.54 7.19
N TYR A 40 12.59 9.77 6.54
CA TYR A 40 12.02 8.84 5.57
C TYR A 40 11.90 7.41 6.13
N THR A 41 11.41 7.30 7.37
CA THR A 41 10.98 6.04 7.97
C THR A 41 9.68 5.53 7.36
N PHE A 42 8.88 6.46 6.83
CA PHE A 42 7.59 6.20 6.20
C PHE A 42 7.61 6.63 4.74
N GLY A 43 6.81 5.95 3.93
CA GLY A 43 6.51 6.30 2.54
C GLY A 43 5.01 6.51 2.33
N LEU A 44 4.63 6.82 1.09
CA LEU A 44 3.26 7.04 0.68
C LEU A 44 2.76 5.85 -0.17
N CYS A 45 1.52 5.41 0.03
CA CYS A 45 0.92 4.40 -0.83
C CYS A 45 -0.57 4.63 -1.11
N LEU A 46 -1.04 4.05 -2.21
CA LEU A 46 -2.46 3.97 -2.55
C LEU A 46 -3.18 3.03 -1.58
N VAL A 47 -4.24 3.53 -0.97
CA VAL A 47 -5.15 2.71 -0.18
C VAL A 47 -5.91 1.80 -1.14
N HIS A 48 -5.84 0.49 -0.93
CA HIS A 48 -6.69 -0.48 -1.61
C HIS A 48 -6.70 -1.80 -0.82
N SER A 49 -7.62 -2.71 -1.18
CA SER A 49 -7.67 -4.06 -0.61
C SER A 49 -7.40 -5.12 -1.68
N HIS A 50 -6.61 -6.14 -1.33
CA HIS A 50 -6.29 -7.26 -2.22
C HIS A 50 -7.40 -8.32 -2.29
N CYS A 51 -8.08 -8.59 -1.17
CA CYS A 51 -9.13 -9.61 -1.07
C CYS A 51 -10.21 -9.20 -0.05
N LYS A 52 -11.23 -10.05 0.18
CA LYS A 52 -12.18 -9.86 1.29
C LYS A 52 -11.67 -10.55 2.55
N LEU A 53 -11.77 -9.87 3.68
CA LEU A 53 -11.55 -10.42 5.02
C LEU A 53 -12.87 -10.86 5.65
N VAL A 54 -12.83 -11.93 6.46
CA VAL A 54 -13.92 -12.29 7.37
C VAL A 54 -13.67 -11.74 8.76
N ASP A 55 -14.71 -11.71 9.60
CA ASP A 55 -14.60 -11.21 10.97
C ASP A 55 -13.48 -11.96 11.74
N GLY A 56 -12.56 -11.20 12.33
CA GLY A 56 -11.42 -11.74 13.07
C GLY A 56 -10.14 -11.90 12.26
N GLU A 57 -10.18 -11.72 10.94
CA GLU A 57 -8.99 -11.69 10.10
C GLU A 57 -8.37 -10.29 9.97
N ILE A 58 -7.06 -10.29 9.72
CA ILE A 58 -6.26 -9.14 9.28
C ILE A 58 -5.36 -9.57 8.12
N MET A 59 -4.98 -8.63 7.25
CA MET A 59 -3.93 -8.91 6.26
C MET A 59 -2.56 -8.82 6.93
N VAL A 60 -1.75 -9.86 6.77
CA VAL A 60 -0.42 -9.95 7.36
C VAL A 60 0.61 -10.31 6.30
N ALA A 61 1.63 -9.46 6.16
CA ALA A 61 2.81 -9.70 5.36
C ALA A 61 3.85 -10.54 6.12
N GLN A 62 4.35 -11.58 5.46
CA GLN A 62 5.49 -12.39 5.88
C GLN A 62 6.34 -12.76 4.65
N GLY A 63 7.51 -12.13 4.54
CA GLY A 63 8.36 -12.27 3.35
C GLY A 63 7.64 -11.73 2.11
N ASN A 64 7.54 -12.57 1.07
CA ASN A 64 6.97 -12.19 -0.22
C ASN A 64 5.45 -12.49 -0.35
N VAL A 65 4.78 -12.71 0.78
CA VAL A 65 3.36 -13.08 0.83
C VAL A 65 2.67 -12.21 1.86
N SER A 66 1.54 -11.60 1.47
CA SER A 66 0.58 -11.00 2.39
C SER A 66 -0.74 -11.75 2.27
N GLU A 67 -1.27 -12.25 3.39
CA GLU A 67 -2.48 -13.06 3.39
C GLU A 67 -3.36 -12.84 4.64
N PRO A 68 -4.66 -13.17 4.57
CA PRO A 68 -5.54 -13.14 5.73
C PRO A 68 -5.07 -14.12 6.80
N LEU A 69 -4.89 -13.61 8.02
CA LEU A 69 -4.67 -14.42 9.22
C LEU A 69 -5.73 -14.12 10.26
N LEU A 70 -6.27 -15.16 10.87
CA LEU A 70 -7.10 -15.05 12.06
C LEU A 70 -6.24 -14.50 13.20
N THR A 71 -6.68 -13.41 13.80
CA THR A 71 -5.97 -12.69 14.86
C THR A 71 -5.69 -13.55 16.09
N GLU A 72 -6.55 -14.52 16.40
CA GLU A 72 -6.34 -15.51 17.47
C GLU A 72 -5.14 -16.44 17.23
N HIS A 73 -4.75 -16.63 15.97
CA HIS A 73 -3.62 -17.46 15.55
C HIS A 73 -2.43 -16.63 15.06
N ALA A 74 -2.57 -15.30 15.02
CA ALA A 74 -1.53 -14.43 14.52
C ALA A 74 -0.34 -14.45 15.49
N PRO A 75 0.90 -14.55 14.97
CA PRO A 75 2.08 -14.26 15.78
C PRO A 75 2.04 -12.79 16.26
N ALA A 76 3.07 -12.36 16.98
CA ALA A 76 3.23 -10.92 17.25
C ALA A 76 3.28 -10.17 15.90
N VAL A 77 2.24 -9.40 15.61
CA VAL A 77 2.10 -8.58 14.40
C VAL A 77 2.25 -7.11 14.74
N PHE A 78 2.79 -6.37 13.78
CA PHE A 78 3.00 -4.93 13.87
C PHE A 78 2.33 -4.25 12.69
N PRO A 79 1.69 -3.08 12.86
CA PRO A 79 1.12 -2.36 11.74
C PRO A 79 2.18 -1.96 10.71
N GLU A 80 1.87 -2.12 9.42
CA GLU A 80 2.76 -1.75 8.31
C GLU A 80 2.20 -0.59 7.50
N ARG A 81 0.87 -0.47 7.41
CA ARG A 81 0.18 0.59 6.69
C ARG A 81 -0.93 1.22 7.52
N TRP A 82 -1.06 2.54 7.39
CA TRP A 82 -2.01 3.37 8.14
C TRP A 82 -2.78 4.28 7.19
N LEU A 83 -4.11 4.30 7.36
CA LEU A 83 -4.97 5.27 6.69
C LEU A 83 -4.59 6.70 7.10
N SER A 84 -5.12 7.69 6.39
CA SER A 84 -4.84 9.11 6.66
C SER A 84 -5.18 9.57 8.08
N ASN A 85 -6.03 8.86 8.81
CA ASN A 85 -6.36 9.12 10.21
C ASN A 85 -5.49 8.35 11.22
N GLY A 86 -4.45 7.65 10.75
CA GLY A 86 -3.56 6.84 11.59
C GLY A 86 -4.11 5.46 11.95
N VAL A 87 -5.28 5.05 11.46
CA VAL A 87 -5.82 3.72 11.72
C VAL A 87 -5.07 2.68 10.87
N PRO A 88 -4.49 1.64 11.50
CA PRO A 88 -3.78 0.59 10.76
C PRO A 88 -4.76 -0.33 10.02
N TYR A 89 -4.37 -0.77 8.83
CA TYR A 89 -5.21 -1.67 8.00
C TYR A 89 -4.46 -2.85 7.37
N GLU A 90 -3.13 -2.80 7.30
CA GLU A 90 -2.27 -3.93 6.96
C GLU A 90 -1.15 -4.07 7.98
N PHE A 91 -0.72 -5.32 8.21
CA PHE A 91 0.19 -5.69 9.26
C PHE A 91 1.32 -6.57 8.72
N THR A 92 2.36 -6.74 9.52
CA THR A 92 3.52 -7.58 9.20
C THR A 92 3.99 -8.30 10.47
N VAL A 93 4.73 -9.39 10.31
CA VAL A 93 5.41 -10.07 11.44
C VAL A 93 6.73 -9.40 11.81
N ARG A 94 7.25 -8.52 10.96
CA ARG A 94 8.47 -7.74 11.21
C ARG A 94 8.15 -6.58 12.15
N LYS A 95 9.03 -6.29 13.10
CA LYS A 95 8.84 -5.13 13.97
C LYS A 95 8.90 -3.82 13.18
N THR A 96 7.86 -3.00 13.28
CA THR A 96 7.77 -1.66 12.69
C THR A 96 7.63 -0.60 13.78
N THR A 97 7.83 0.66 13.40
CA THR A 97 7.52 1.82 14.24
C THR A 97 6.22 2.46 13.76
N SER A 98 5.32 2.80 14.69
CA SER A 98 4.10 3.54 14.33
C SER A 98 4.42 5.01 14.01
N PRO A 99 3.73 5.63 13.04
CA PRO A 99 3.88 7.05 12.76
C PRO A 99 3.51 7.88 14.01
N PRO A 100 4.33 8.89 14.38
CA PRO A 100 3.98 9.80 15.47
C PRO A 100 2.67 10.54 15.18
N GLN A 101 1.91 10.90 16.21
CA GLN A 101 0.62 11.59 16.04
C GLN A 101 0.75 12.88 15.22
N GLN A 102 1.82 13.64 15.42
CA GLN A 102 2.09 14.86 14.66
C GLN A 102 2.27 14.60 13.16
N LEU A 103 2.88 13.46 12.78
CA LEU A 103 2.97 13.05 11.37
C LEU A 103 1.59 12.74 10.82
N ILE A 104 0.76 12.01 11.57
CA ILE A 104 -0.61 11.69 11.17
C ILE A 104 -1.45 12.94 10.98
N ASP A 105 -1.44 13.87 11.94
CA ASP A 105 -2.26 15.08 11.88
C ASP A 105 -1.91 15.93 10.66
N GLU A 106 -0.62 16.11 10.39
CA GLU A 106 -0.15 16.91 9.26
C GLU A 106 -0.37 16.21 7.92
N PHE A 107 -0.12 14.89 7.86
CA PHE A 107 -0.46 14.07 6.70
C PHE A 107 -1.95 14.18 6.37
N GLN A 108 -2.80 13.98 7.38
CA GLN A 108 -4.25 14.05 7.24
C GLN A 108 -4.70 15.42 6.71
N ARG A 109 -4.12 16.50 7.25
CA ARG A 109 -4.41 17.86 6.81
C ARG A 109 -4.09 18.05 5.33
N ILE A 110 -2.92 17.62 4.88
CA ILE A 110 -2.48 17.73 3.47
C ILE A 110 -3.42 16.95 2.55
N VAL A 111 -3.68 15.67 2.86
CA VAL A 111 -4.51 14.85 1.96
C VAL A 111 -5.97 15.27 1.97
N ARG A 112 -6.52 15.76 3.09
CA ARG A 112 -7.90 16.32 3.12
C ARG A 112 -8.05 17.57 2.28
N GLN A 113 -7.05 18.46 2.29
CA GLN A 113 -7.06 19.66 1.44
C GLN A 113 -7.12 19.29 -0.05
N ALA A 114 -6.46 18.19 -0.42
CA ALA A 114 -6.48 17.64 -1.76
C ALA A 114 -7.64 16.65 -2.04
N LYS A 115 -8.51 16.37 -1.05
CA LYS A 115 -9.60 15.37 -1.13
C LYS A 115 -9.10 13.94 -1.44
N LEU A 116 -7.92 13.58 -0.94
CA LEU A 116 -7.27 12.28 -1.12
C LEU A 116 -7.22 11.43 0.16
N GLN A 117 -7.94 11.82 1.22
CA GLN A 117 -7.88 11.17 2.53
C GLN A 117 -8.29 9.69 2.54
N ASP A 118 -9.09 9.27 1.55
CA ASP A 118 -9.58 7.89 1.42
C ASP A 118 -8.74 7.07 0.43
N PHE A 119 -7.80 7.70 -0.28
CA PHE A 119 -7.02 7.09 -1.36
C PHE A 119 -5.52 7.03 -1.06
N LEU A 120 -5.04 7.82 -0.10
CA LEU A 120 -3.63 7.87 0.31
C LEU A 120 -3.43 7.44 1.76
N SER A 121 -2.37 6.68 1.97
CA SER A 121 -1.95 6.12 3.26
C SER A 121 -0.45 6.22 3.45
N LEU A 122 -0.02 6.09 4.70
CA LEU A 122 1.39 5.93 5.03
C LEU A 122 1.71 4.44 5.13
N TYR A 123 2.93 4.07 4.74
CA TYR A 123 3.48 2.74 5.03
C TYR A 123 4.86 2.86 5.65
N HIS A 124 5.26 1.86 6.42
CA HIS A 124 6.61 1.75 6.96
C HIS A 124 7.54 1.24 5.86
N ILE A 125 8.59 1.99 5.54
CA ILE A 125 9.56 1.55 4.53
C ILE A 125 10.37 0.38 5.11
N ASP A 126 10.49 -0.70 4.34
CA ASP A 126 11.44 -1.79 4.61
C ASP A 126 12.61 -1.72 3.63
N GLY A 127 13.80 -2.07 4.09
CA GLY A 127 15.01 -2.03 3.28
C GLY A 127 15.76 -0.70 3.25
N GLY A 128 16.92 -0.73 2.62
CA GLY A 128 17.78 0.43 2.39
C GLY A 128 17.45 1.16 1.08
N LYS A 129 18.17 2.24 0.79
CA LYS A 129 17.98 3.06 -0.42
C LYS A 129 18.15 2.30 -1.74
N ASP A 130 18.76 1.12 -1.68
CA ASP A 130 19.08 0.28 -2.83
C ASP A 130 18.10 -0.89 -2.99
N ALA A 131 16.97 -0.88 -2.25
CA ALA A 131 15.95 -1.89 -2.41
C ALA A 131 15.37 -1.85 -3.83
N PRO A 132 15.30 -2.99 -4.55
CA PRO A 132 14.72 -3.04 -5.88
C PRO A 132 13.22 -2.75 -5.80
N ALA A 133 12.68 -2.16 -6.88
CA ALA A 133 11.24 -2.06 -7.03
C ALA A 133 10.62 -3.47 -7.10
N ILE A 134 9.48 -3.64 -6.46
CA ILE A 134 8.74 -4.90 -6.43
C ILE A 134 7.43 -4.77 -7.20
N ILE A 135 7.00 -5.89 -7.77
CA ILE A 135 5.65 -6.07 -8.31
C ILE A 135 4.84 -6.95 -7.37
N GLU A 136 3.58 -6.60 -7.19
CA GLU A 136 2.60 -7.31 -6.39
C GLU A 136 1.42 -7.79 -7.26
N TRP A 137 0.90 -8.99 -6.98
CA TRP A 137 -0.28 -9.54 -7.64
C TRP A 137 -1.08 -10.44 -6.70
N THR A 138 -2.38 -10.49 -6.91
CA THR A 138 -3.28 -11.32 -6.10
C THR A 138 -3.45 -12.73 -6.67
N ASP A 139 -3.17 -13.75 -5.86
CA ASP A 139 -3.48 -15.17 -6.12
C ASP A 139 -4.34 -15.75 -4.98
N GLY A 140 -5.59 -16.09 -5.29
CA GLY A 140 -6.62 -16.43 -4.32
C GLY A 140 -6.90 -15.27 -3.38
N ARG A 141 -6.63 -15.50 -2.09
CA ARG A 141 -6.74 -14.48 -1.03
C ARG A 141 -5.37 -13.91 -0.65
N LYS A 142 -4.29 -14.31 -1.32
CA LYS A 142 -2.91 -13.89 -1.03
C LYS A 142 -2.49 -12.80 -2.02
N ASN A 143 -1.75 -11.82 -1.54
CA ASN A 143 -0.98 -10.89 -2.35
C ASN A 143 0.48 -11.37 -2.35
N LEU A 144 1.03 -11.60 -3.53
CA LEU A 144 2.39 -12.12 -3.71
C LEU A 144 3.28 -11.01 -4.24
N THR A 145 4.53 -10.96 -3.80
CA THR A 145 5.51 -9.97 -4.26
C THR A 145 6.77 -10.61 -4.82
N ARG A 146 7.44 -9.92 -5.74
CA ARG A 146 8.81 -10.21 -6.19
C ARG A 146 9.44 -8.97 -6.81
N GLU A 147 10.75 -8.99 -7.04
CA GLU A 147 11.41 -7.95 -7.82
C GLU A 147 10.80 -7.82 -9.23
N ILE A 148 10.58 -6.58 -9.65
CA ILE A 148 10.02 -6.27 -10.97
C ILE A 148 11.02 -6.62 -12.07
N THR A 149 10.54 -7.25 -13.15
CA THR A 149 11.34 -7.52 -14.35
C THR A 149 10.94 -6.59 -15.50
N ASP A 150 11.73 -6.55 -16.58
CA ASP A 150 11.38 -5.75 -17.75
C ASP A 150 10.10 -6.23 -18.44
N ASP A 151 9.82 -7.54 -18.41
CA ASP A 151 8.57 -8.10 -18.92
C ASP A 151 7.35 -7.56 -18.16
N ASP A 152 7.46 -7.37 -16.84
CA ASP A 152 6.37 -6.84 -16.02
C ASP A 152 6.00 -5.41 -16.40
N LYS A 153 6.99 -4.59 -16.77
CA LYS A 153 6.79 -3.20 -17.18
C LYS A 153 5.95 -3.08 -18.45
N THR A 154 5.97 -4.10 -19.32
CA THR A 154 5.13 -4.13 -20.52
C THR A 154 3.64 -4.31 -20.22
N GLY A 155 3.30 -4.76 -19.01
CA GLY A 155 1.93 -4.92 -18.54
C GLY A 155 1.25 -3.65 -18.04
N GLU A 156 1.95 -2.50 -18.10
CA GLU A 156 1.49 -1.21 -17.57
C GLU A 156 0.95 -1.31 -16.12
N PRO A 157 1.72 -1.86 -15.18
CA PRO A 157 1.25 -2.02 -13.81
C PRO A 157 1.07 -0.66 -13.12
N ILE A 158 0.10 -0.58 -12.20
CA ILE A 158 -0.17 0.65 -11.44
C ILE A 158 0.93 0.84 -10.39
N GLN A 159 1.48 2.04 -10.31
CA GLN A 159 2.33 2.46 -9.21
C GLN A 159 1.50 2.62 -7.93
N THR A 160 1.80 1.85 -6.88
CA THR A 160 1.02 1.84 -5.64
C THR A 160 1.77 2.38 -4.43
N ALA A 161 3.10 2.43 -4.45
CA ALA A 161 3.88 2.98 -3.34
C ALA A 161 5.12 3.74 -3.80
N TRP A 162 5.43 4.78 -3.05
CA TRP A 162 6.56 5.67 -3.28
C TRP A 162 7.36 5.82 -2.00
N ASP A 163 8.67 5.58 -2.12
CA ASP A 163 9.63 6.10 -1.17
C ASP A 163 10.27 7.39 -1.69
N PHE A 164 10.80 8.16 -0.75
CA PHE A 164 11.43 9.44 -1.01
C PHE A 164 12.88 9.25 -0.60
N GLY A 165 13.71 8.85 -1.57
CA GLY A 165 15.11 8.50 -1.34
C GLY A 165 15.79 9.52 -0.43
N ARG A 166 16.51 9.05 0.59
CA ARG A 166 17.15 9.96 1.56
C ARG A 166 18.33 10.68 0.90
N GLY A 167 18.10 11.79 0.21
CA GLY A 167 19.14 12.53 -0.52
C GLY A 167 18.68 13.94 -0.93
N ASN A 168 19.63 14.79 -1.32
CA ASN A 168 19.38 16.11 -1.88
C ASN A 168 19.91 16.13 -3.35
N PRO A 169 19.05 16.26 -4.37
CA PRO A 169 17.59 16.39 -4.29
C PRO A 169 16.92 15.08 -3.85
N VAL A 170 15.75 15.20 -3.23
CA VAL A 170 14.91 14.04 -2.87
C VAL A 170 14.43 13.39 -4.17
N THR A 171 14.85 12.16 -4.42
CA THR A 171 14.42 11.38 -5.57
C THR A 171 13.20 10.55 -5.19
N MET A 172 12.10 10.69 -5.92
CA MET A 172 10.92 9.84 -5.77
C MET A 172 11.21 8.51 -6.48
N SER A 173 11.20 7.39 -5.76
CA SER A 173 11.26 6.07 -6.38
C SER A 173 9.91 5.39 -6.24
N CYS A 174 9.38 4.88 -7.35
CA CYS A 174 8.27 3.95 -7.27
C CYS A 174 8.81 2.60 -6.80
N THR A 175 8.35 2.16 -5.63
CA THR A 175 8.87 0.95 -4.97
C THR A 175 7.95 -0.24 -5.15
N ILE A 176 6.65 -0.03 -5.35
CA ILE A 176 5.66 -1.10 -5.48
C ILE A 176 4.74 -0.84 -6.66
N TYR A 177 4.53 -1.88 -7.46
CA TYR A 177 3.65 -1.91 -8.61
C TYR A 177 2.59 -3.01 -8.45
N CYS A 178 1.31 -2.71 -8.64
CA CYS A 178 0.24 -3.73 -8.69
C CYS A 178 -0.03 -4.18 -10.13
N ASP A 179 -0.01 -5.50 -10.39
CA ASP A 179 -0.55 -6.05 -11.63
C ASP A 179 -2.08 -6.19 -11.55
N GLN A 180 -2.79 -5.55 -12.48
CA GLN A 180 -4.24 -5.66 -12.60
C GLN A 180 -4.69 -6.96 -13.29
N ARG A 181 -3.79 -7.67 -13.98
CA ARG A 181 -4.13 -8.79 -14.85
C ARG A 181 -4.41 -10.05 -14.05
N THR A 182 -5.63 -10.57 -14.21
CA THR A 182 -6.07 -11.89 -13.75
C THR A 182 -5.38 -13.00 -14.53
N THR A 183 -4.11 -13.32 -14.25
CA THR A 183 -3.47 -14.42 -15.00
C THR A 183 -2.48 -15.19 -14.16
N ARG A 184 -3.00 -16.22 -13.47
CA ARG A 184 -2.36 -17.55 -13.30
C ARG A 184 -3.33 -18.62 -12.80
N THR A 185 -4.39 -18.23 -12.08
CA THR A 185 -5.30 -19.17 -11.37
C THR A 185 -6.74 -18.64 -11.17
N SER A 186 -7.24 -17.72 -12.01
CA SER A 186 -8.62 -17.18 -11.93
C SER A 186 -8.93 -16.22 -10.77
N SER A 187 -7.92 -15.78 -10.03
CA SER A 187 -8.09 -14.85 -8.92
C SER A 187 -7.91 -13.40 -9.39
N SER A 188 -8.75 -12.50 -8.87
CA SER A 188 -8.89 -11.13 -9.34
C SER A 188 -8.72 -10.12 -8.21
N HIS A 189 -7.94 -9.06 -8.44
CA HIS A 189 -7.94 -7.87 -7.58
C HIS A 189 -9.36 -7.31 -7.46
N LYS A 190 -9.71 -6.76 -6.29
CA LYS A 190 -11.00 -6.07 -6.11
C LYS A 190 -11.15 -4.99 -7.17
N GLY A 191 -12.19 -5.09 -8.00
CA GLY A 191 -12.50 -4.11 -9.05
C GLY A 191 -11.80 -4.31 -10.39
N SER A 192 -11.01 -5.39 -10.59
CA SER A 192 -10.40 -5.65 -11.90
C SER A 192 -11.48 -5.90 -12.97
N ARG A 193 -11.45 -5.14 -14.06
CA ARG A 193 -12.30 -5.39 -15.23
C ARG A 193 -11.72 -6.57 -16.01
N SER A 194 -12.42 -7.70 -16.06
CA SER A 194 -12.06 -8.79 -16.96
C SER A 194 -12.27 -8.30 -18.40
N HIS A 195 -11.19 -8.06 -19.15
CA HIS A 195 -11.27 -7.91 -20.60
C HIS A 195 -11.54 -9.27 -21.25
N ILE A 196 -12.73 -9.84 -21.01
CA ILE A 196 -13.30 -10.83 -21.93
C ILE A 196 -14.03 -10.00 -22.98
N LYS A 197 -13.36 -9.75 -24.11
CA LYS A 197 -14.09 -9.42 -25.33
C LYS A 197 -14.94 -10.65 -25.67
N GLN A 198 -16.26 -10.52 -25.58
CA GLN A 198 -17.17 -11.39 -26.33
C GLN A 198 -16.99 -11.13 -27.82
#